data_AF-A0A533HRQ6-F1
#
_entry.id   AF-A0A533HRQ6-F1
#
_cell.length_a   1.000
_cell.length_b   1.000
_cell.length_c   1.000
_cell.angle_alpha   90.00
_cell.angle_beta   90.00
_cell.angle_gamma   90.00
#
_symmetry.space_group_name_H-M   'P 1'
#
loop_
_entity.id
_entity.type
_entity.pdbx_description
1 polymer ?
#
loop_
_entity_poly.entity_id
_entity_poly.type
_entity_poly.pdbx_seq_one_letter_code
_entity_poly.pdbx_strand_id
1 'polypeptide(L)'
;MIILLLESLLLAVFLVLDILLFYIFFESILPPLFILIGIFGSDNRVKASFYLFLYTLLGSLFLLLSILAMSSIMSTTDFDTLFKGNFVYITQLFLFYGIFIAFAVKTPTMFLNT
;
A
#
# COMPACT_ATOMS: atom_id res chain seq x y z
N MET A 1 16.10 -15.04 8.35
CA MET A 1 14.70 -15.04 8.81
C MET A 1 13.91 -13.85 8.27
N ILE A 2 14.33 -12.60 8.47
CA ILE A 2 13.57 -11.40 8.04
C ILE A 2 13.27 -11.39 6.53
N ILE A 3 14.22 -11.84 5.70
CA ILE A 3 14.04 -11.92 4.24
C ILE A 3 12.97 -12.96 3.86
N LEU A 4 12.95 -14.14 4.50
CA LEU A 4 11.89 -15.13 4.26
C LEU A 4 10.52 -14.61 4.71
N LEU A 5 10.47 -13.86 5.82
CA LEU A 5 9.24 -13.23 6.26
C LEU A 5 8.75 -12.22 5.22
N LEU A 6 9.65 -11.36 4.71
CA LEU A 6 9.34 -10.38 3.66
C LEU A 6 8.82 -11.07 2.39
N GLU A 7 9.46 -12.16 1.96
CA GLU A 7 9.02 -12.96 0.80
C GLU A 7 7.62 -13.56 1.02
N SER A 8 7.37 -14.14 2.18
CA SER A 8 6.06 -14.73 2.51
C SER A 8 4.93 -13.69 2.53
N LEU A 9 5.22 -12.48 3.02
CA LEU A 9 4.28 -11.36 3.01
C LEU A 9 4.01 -10.87 1.59
N LEU A 10 5.05 -10.81 0.76
CA LEU A 10 4.94 -10.39 -0.63
C LEU A 10 4.13 -11.40 -1.45
N LEU A 11 4.32 -12.71 -1.21
CA LEU A 11 3.46 -13.76 -1.77
C LEU A 11 2.00 -13.59 -1.31
N ALA A 12 1.77 -13.33 -0.02
CA ALA A 12 0.43 -13.12 0.52
C ALA A 12 -0.28 -11.94 -0.16
N VAL A 13 0.40 -10.82 -0.42
CA VAL A 13 -0.18 -9.67 -1.15
C VAL A 13 -0.77 -10.08 -2.50
N PHE A 14 -0.11 -10.97 -3.24
CA PHE A 14 -0.56 -11.40 -4.57
C PHE A 14 -1.62 -12.51 -4.54
N LEU A 15 -1.79 -13.21 -3.41
CA LEU A 15 -2.76 -14.29 -3.24
C LEU A 15 -4.15 -13.82 -2.80
N VAL A 16 -4.24 -12.61 -2.27
CA VAL A 16 -5.41 -12.13 -1.53
C VAL A 16 -6.47 -11.55 -2.46
N LEU A 17 -7.71 -12.00 -2.25
CA LEU A 17 -8.91 -11.64 -3.03
C LEU A 17 -9.84 -10.64 -2.31
N ASP A 18 -9.44 -10.14 -1.15
CA ASP A 18 -10.13 -9.08 -0.41
C ASP A 18 -9.27 -7.81 -0.39
N ILE A 19 -9.86 -6.66 -0.72
CA ILE A 19 -9.13 -5.40 -0.88
C ILE A 19 -8.62 -4.83 0.46
N LEU A 20 -9.33 -5.07 1.56
CA LEU A 20 -8.92 -4.68 2.91
C LEU A 20 -7.77 -5.57 3.38
N LEU A 21 -7.91 -6.88 3.14
CA LEU A 21 -6.86 -7.85 3.48
C LEU A 21 -5.60 -7.59 2.64
N PHE A 22 -5.76 -7.21 1.37
CA PHE A 22 -4.68 -6.75 0.50
C PHE A 22 -3.94 -5.56 1.14
N TYR A 23 -4.65 -4.55 1.64
CA TYR A 23 -4.05 -3.40 2.32
C TYR A 23 -3.24 -3.82 3.55
N ILE A 24 -3.77 -4.72 4.38
CA ILE A 24 -3.08 -5.20 5.58
C ILE A 24 -1.75 -5.86 5.21
N PHE A 25 -1.74 -6.77 4.24
CA PHE A 25 -0.50 -7.42 3.80
C PHE A 25 0.45 -6.44 3.10
N PHE A 26 -0.09 -5.52 2.30
CA PHE A 26 0.68 -4.49 1.60
C PHE A 26 1.43 -3.57 2.56
N GLU A 27 0.83 -3.24 3.71
CA GLU A 27 1.46 -2.42 4.75
C GLU A 27 2.37 -3.23 5.67
N SER A 28 2.06 -4.52 5.88
CA SER A 28 2.87 -5.44 6.69
C SER A 28 4.26 -5.71 6.12
N ILE A 29 4.54 -5.35 4.86
CA ILE A 29 5.88 -5.40 4.26
C ILE A 29 6.78 -4.30 4.83
N LEU A 30 6.23 -3.17 5.27
CA LEU A 30 7.01 -2.01 5.72
C LEU A 30 7.80 -2.26 7.01
N PRO A 31 7.25 -2.88 8.08
CA PRO A 31 8.02 -3.12 9.31
C PRO A 31 9.25 -4.03 9.11
N PRO A 32 9.16 -5.18 8.40
CA PRO A 32 10.34 -5.99 8.09
C PRO A 32 11.38 -5.23 7.26
N LEU A 33 10.93 -4.41 6.30
CA LEU A 33 11.81 -3.58 5.48
C LEU A 33 12.51 -2.49 6.31
N PHE A 34 11.78 -1.85 7.22
CA PHE A 34 12.32 -0.85 8.15
C PHE A 34 13.43 -1.45 9.03
N ILE A 35 13.21 -2.65 9.58
CA ILE A 35 14.21 -3.38 10.38
C ILE A 35 15.42 -3.76 9.52
N LEU A 36 15.19 -4.23 8.30
CA LEU A 36 16.27 -4.64 7.40
C LEU A 36 17.20 -3.47 7.04
N ILE A 37 16.64 -2.30 6.72
CA ILE A 37 17.42 -1.10 6.43
C ILE A 37 18.09 -0.57 7.70
N GLY A 38 17.40 -0.59 8.85
CA GLY A 38 17.95 -0.11 10.12
C GLY A 38 19.16 -0.92 10.61
N ILE A 39 19.16 -2.23 10.43
CA ILE A 39 20.24 -3.13 10.89
C ILE A 39 21.34 -3.26 9.83
N PHE A 40 20.97 -3.52 8.58
CA PHE A 40 21.90 -3.89 7.50
C PHE A 40 22.20 -2.75 6.52
N GLY A 41 21.58 -1.58 6.68
CA GLY A 41 21.86 -0.41 5.85
C GLY A 41 23.26 0.16 6.09
N SER A 42 23.73 0.96 5.13
CA SER A 42 25.00 1.68 5.14
C SER A 42 24.91 3.01 5.93
N ASP A 43 25.76 3.99 5.62
CA ASP A 43 25.74 5.29 6.27
C ASP A 43 24.35 5.95 6.27
N ASN A 44 24.01 6.63 7.36
CA ASN A 44 22.69 7.24 7.60
C ASN A 44 21.49 6.27 7.58
N ARG A 45 21.70 4.96 7.75
CA ARG A 45 20.64 3.92 7.79
C ARG A 45 19.42 4.24 8.64
N VAL A 46 19.61 4.84 9.82
CA VAL A 46 18.49 5.18 10.72
C VAL A 46 17.62 6.27 10.10
N LYS A 47 18.21 7.33 9.53
CA LYS A 47 17.43 8.36 8.84
C LYS A 47 16.75 7.76 7.62
N ALA A 48 17.49 7.03 6.79
CA ALA A 48 16.95 6.43 5.58
C ALA A 48 15.77 5.47 5.85
N SER A 49 15.84 4.64 6.89
CA SER A 49 14.76 3.72 7.26
C SER A 49 13.51 4.50 7.72
N PHE A 50 13.67 5.54 8.53
CA PHE A 50 12.56 6.39 8.97
C PHE A 50 11.93 7.17 7.81
N TYR A 51 12.72 7.72 6.90
CA TYR A 51 12.22 8.42 5.72
C TYR A 51 11.42 7.49 4.82
N LEU A 52 11.92 6.29 4.52
CA LEU A 52 11.20 5.31 3.70
C LEU A 52 9.88 4.92 4.38
N PHE A 53 9.92 4.59 5.67
CA PHE A 53 8.73 4.19 6.42
C PHE A 53 7.66 5.29 6.44
N LEU A 54 8.02 6.52 6.83
CA LEU A 54 7.06 7.62 6.90
C LEU A 54 6.52 8.04 5.53
N TYR A 55 7.37 8.08 4.50
CA TYR A 55 6.95 8.47 3.16
C TYR A 55 5.94 7.47 2.57
N THR A 56 6.22 6.17 2.72
CA THR A 56 5.34 5.11 2.21
C THR A 56 4.06 4.95 3.03
N LEU A 57 4.12 5.12 4.35
CA LEU A 57 2.96 5.08 5.25
C LEU A 57 2.00 6.25 4.97
N LEU A 58 2.52 7.46 4.75
CA LEU A 58 1.67 8.60 4.40
C LEU A 58 0.93 8.39 3.07
N GLY A 59 1.59 7.78 2.07
CA GLY A 59 0.95 7.42 0.81
C GLY A 59 -0.13 6.35 0.98
N SER A 60 0.11 5.34 1.82
CA SER A 60 -0.81 4.21 2.02
C SER A 60 -2.13 4.63 2.70
N LEU A 61 -2.13 5.70 3.51
CA LEU A 61 -3.34 6.24 4.13
C LEU A 61 -4.40 6.68 3.10
N PHE A 62 -3.98 7.19 1.94
CA PHE A 62 -4.91 7.52 0.85
C PHE A 62 -5.58 6.26 0.28
N LEU A 63 -4.84 5.15 0.18
CA LEU A 63 -5.40 3.86 -0.24
C LEU A 63 -6.44 3.37 0.78
N LEU A 64 -6.13 3.48 2.08
CA LEU A 64 -7.06 3.11 3.15
C LEU A 64 -8.36 3.92 3.06
N LEU A 65 -8.28 5.23 2.83
CA LEU A 65 -9.45 6.07 2.64
C LEU A 65 -10.30 5.62 1.44
N SER A 66 -9.68 5.30 0.32
CA SER A 66 -10.39 4.77 -0.86
C SER A 66 -11.08 3.44 -0.56
N ILE A 67 -10.41 2.52 0.14
CA ILE A 67 -10.98 1.23 0.53
C ILE A 67 -12.18 1.41 1.48
N LEU A 68 -12.04 2.25 2.50
CA LEU A 68 -13.12 2.53 3.46
C LEU A 68 -14.32 3.19 2.77
N ALA A 69 -14.08 4.11 1.82
CA ALA A 69 -15.14 4.70 1.02
C ALA A 69 -15.86 3.65 0.16
N MET A 70 -15.12 2.75 -0.50
CA MET A 70 -15.72 1.65 -1.28
C MET A 70 -16.53 0.70 -0.40
N SER A 71 -15.98 0.28 0.74
CA SER A 71 -16.66 -0.62 1.67
C SER A 71 -17.91 0.01 2.27
N SER A 72 -17.94 1.34 2.45
CA SER A 72 -19.13 2.06 2.93
C SER A 72 -20.29 2.04 1.94
N ILE A 73 -20.00 2.00 0.63
CA ILE A 73 -20.99 2.03 -0.45
C ILE A 73 -21.47 0.62 -0.78
N MET A 74 -20.55 -0.34 -0.90
CA MET A 74 -20.85 -1.71 -1.34
C MET A 74 -21.08 -2.68 -0.18
N SER A 75 -20.81 -2.28 1.06
CA SER A 75 -20.86 -3.13 2.27
C SER A 75 -20.03 -4.42 2.19
N THR A 76 -19.10 -4.50 1.23
CA THR A 76 -18.25 -5.66 0.95
C THR A 76 -16.85 -5.18 0.61
N THR A 77 -15.87 -6.06 0.87
CA THR A 77 -14.44 -5.83 0.61
C THR A 77 -13.86 -6.82 -0.40
N ASP A 78 -14.67 -7.76 -0.89
CA ASP A 78 -14.27 -8.76 -1.90
C ASP A 78 -14.02 -8.11 -3.26
N PHE A 79 -12.92 -8.49 -3.93
CA PHE A 79 -12.60 -7.97 -5.26
C PHE A 79 -13.67 -8.33 -6.31
N ASP A 80 -14.23 -9.54 -6.25
CA ASP A 80 -15.20 -10.03 -7.23
C ASP A 80 -16.53 -9.26 -7.18
N THR A 81 -16.96 -8.83 -5.99
CA THR A 81 -18.19 -8.05 -5.82
C THR A 81 -17.97 -6.60 -6.21
N LEU A 82 -16.82 -6.02 -5.82
CA LEU A 82 -16.43 -4.66 -6.16
C LEU A 82 -16.25 -4.47 -7.67
N PHE A 83 -15.74 -5.49 -8.39
CA PHE A 83 -15.59 -5.45 -9.85
C PHE A 83 -16.93 -5.35 -10.59
N LYS A 84 -17.97 -6.00 -10.05
CA LYS A 84 -19.33 -5.96 -10.60
C LYS A 84 -20.14 -4.75 -10.09
N GLY A 85 -19.59 -4.03 -9.13
CA GLY A 85 -20.21 -2.85 -8.53
C GLY A 85 -20.28 -1.69 -9.50
N ASN A 86 -21.42 -1.01 -9.53
CA ASN A 86 -21.56 0.26 -10.24
C ASN A 86 -21.41 1.42 -9.25
N PHE A 87 -20.39 2.25 -9.49
CA PHE A 87 -20.18 3.49 -8.76
C PHE A 87 -20.66 4.68 -9.58
N VAL A 88 -21.07 5.75 -8.90
CA VAL A 88 -21.32 7.04 -9.54
C VAL A 88 -20.00 7.55 -10.13
N TYR A 89 -20.02 8.10 -11.35
CA TYR A 89 -18.81 8.54 -12.04
C TYR A 89 -17.92 9.48 -11.19
N ILE A 90 -18.56 10.40 -10.44
CA ILE A 90 -17.84 11.33 -9.58
C ILE A 90 -17.11 10.62 -8.44
N THR A 91 -17.74 9.61 -7.80
CA THR A 91 -17.11 8.86 -6.71
C THR A 91 -16.01 7.96 -7.25
N GLN A 92 -16.19 7.36 -8.43
CA GLN A 92 -15.16 6.58 -9.10
C GLN A 92 -13.88 7.39 -9.37
N LEU A 93 -14.01 8.67 -9.79
CA LEU A 93 -12.86 9.56 -9.96
C LEU A 93 -12.11 9.80 -8.65
N PHE A 94 -12.81 10.11 -7.54
CA PHE A 94 -12.16 10.31 -6.24
C PHE A 94 -11.46 9.05 -5.74
N LEU A 95 -12.11 7.89 -5.88
CA LEU A 95 -11.53 6.59 -5.53
C LEU A 95 -10.27 6.31 -6.33
N PHE A 96 -10.32 6.57 -7.65
CA PHE A 96 -9.20 6.42 -8.56
C PHE A 96 -8.02 7.32 -8.15
N TYR A 97 -8.25 8.60 -7.87
CA TYR A 97 -7.17 9.49 -7.44
C TYR A 97 -6.53 9.04 -6.13
N GLY A 98 -7.31 8.59 -5.14
CA GLY A 98 -6.76 8.08 -3.88
C GLY A 98 -5.89 6.84 -4.07
N ILE A 99 -6.34 5.89 -4.89
CA ILE A 99 -5.57 4.69 -5.24
C ILE A 99 -4.31 5.06 -6.05
N PHE A 100 -4.46 5.96 -7.03
CA PHE A 100 -3.37 6.40 -7.89
C PHE A 100 -2.25 7.08 -7.10
N ILE A 101 -2.59 7.98 -6.18
CA ILE A 101 -1.62 8.66 -5.31
C ILE A 101 -0.87 7.64 -4.45
N ALA A 102 -1.58 6.70 -3.84
CA ALA A 102 -0.96 5.69 -2.99
C ALA A 102 0.06 4.82 -3.75
N PHE A 103 -0.26 4.41 -4.98
CA PHE A 103 0.68 3.68 -5.82
C PHE A 103 1.82 4.56 -6.34
N ALA A 104 1.54 5.81 -6.74
CA ALA A 104 2.54 6.75 -7.21
C ALA A 104 3.61 7.07 -6.15
N VAL A 105 3.26 7.04 -4.86
CA VAL A 105 4.22 7.19 -3.75
C VAL A 105 5.15 5.97 -3.62
N LYS A 106 4.66 4.75 -3.92
CA LYS A 106 5.45 3.51 -3.80
C LYS A 106 6.22 3.14 -5.08
N THR A 107 5.73 3.49 -6.26
CA THR A 107 6.45 3.33 -7.53
C THR A 107 7.28 4.57 -7.80
N PRO A 108 8.60 4.48 -8.10
CA PRO A 108 9.37 5.65 -8.46
C PRO A 108 8.87 6.21 -9.80
N THR A 109 7.95 7.17 -9.76
CA THR A 109 7.58 7.94 -10.94
C THR A 109 8.73 8.88 -11.25
N MET A 110 9.43 8.55 -12.34
CA MET A 110 10.65 9.04 -12.97
C MET A 110 11.12 10.52 -12.83
N PHE A 111 10.48 11.44 -12.10
CA PHE A 111 10.71 12.88 -12.29
C PHE A 111 11.33 13.71 -11.15
N LEU A 112 11.95 13.10 -10.13
CA LEU A 112 12.70 13.89 -9.12
C LEU A 112 14.00 13.21 -8.69
N ASN A 113 14.90 12.98 -9.65
CA ASN A 113 16.32 12.75 -9.37
C ASN A 113 17.15 13.87 -10.02
N THR A 114 17.26 14.98 -9.30
CA THR A 114 18.43 15.88 -9.31
C THR A 114 18.86 16.07 -7.88
#